data_AF-A0A8X6GBA2-F1
#
_entry.id   AF-A0A8X6GBA2-F1
#
_cell.length_a   1.000
_cell.length_b   1.000
_cell.length_c   1.000
_cell.angle_alpha   90.00
_cell.angle_beta   90.00
_cell.angle_gamma   90.00
#
_symmetry.space_group_name_H-M   'P 1'
#
loop_
_entity.id
_entity.type
_entity.pdbx_description
1 polymer ?
#
loop_
_entity_poly.entity_id
_entity_poly.type
_entity_poly.pdbx_seq_one_letter_code
_entity_poly.pdbx_strand_id
1 'polypeptide(L)'
;MHKGKDGRVRVMEVKTQFGSLMRPIQKLYPLEVTTADSLSSTERDVEDGPRLDQDQIPVVKGVRRSRYGRLLKQTKRLDNP
;
A
#
# COMPACT_ATOMS: atom_id res chain seq x y z
N MET A 1 19.85 -21.53 -13.88
CA MET A 1 18.68 -20.73 -13.41
C MET A 1 17.42 -21.56 -13.59
N HIS A 2 16.63 -21.76 -12.54
CA HIS A 2 15.44 -22.61 -12.59
C HIS A 2 14.20 -21.80 -12.99
N LYS A 3 13.38 -22.33 -13.90
CA LYS A 3 12.11 -21.74 -14.28
C LYS A 3 11.05 -22.03 -13.20
N GLY A 4 10.19 -21.07 -12.90
CA GLY A 4 9.02 -21.29 -12.07
C GLY A 4 8.02 -22.23 -12.75
N LYS A 5 6.95 -22.60 -12.03
CA LYS A 5 5.86 -23.43 -12.57
C LYS A 5 5.18 -22.81 -13.81
N ASP A 6 5.28 -21.50 -13.96
CA ASP A 6 4.79 -20.72 -15.11
C ASP A 6 5.83 -20.57 -16.25
N GLY A 7 6.96 -21.28 -16.17
CA GLY A 7 8.02 -21.26 -17.19
C GLY A 7 8.88 -19.99 -17.18
N ARG A 8 8.59 -19.01 -16.32
CA ARG A 8 9.33 -17.75 -16.24
C ARG A 8 10.47 -17.85 -15.23
N VAL A 9 11.62 -17.27 -15.58
CA VAL A 9 12.72 -17.11 -14.63
C VAL A 9 12.63 -15.72 -14.02
N ARG A 10 12.63 -15.65 -12.69
CA ARG A 10 12.56 -14.39 -11.95
C ARG A 10 13.87 -14.16 -11.21
N VAL A 11 14.46 -13.01 -11.44
CA VAL A 11 15.69 -12.52 -10.79
C VAL A 11 15.45 -11.09 -10.32
N MET A 12 16.12 -10.68 -9.25
CA MET A 12 16.14 -9.29 -8.79
C MET A 12 17.55 -8.75 -8.78
N GLU A 13 17.70 -7.46 -9.06
CA GLU A 13 18.94 -6.75 -8.80
C GLU A 13 19.02 -6.39 -7.32
N VAL A 14 20.06 -6.86 -6.63
CA VAL A 14 20.34 -6.57 -5.24
C VAL A 14 21.48 -5.56 -5.19
N LYS A 15 21.17 -4.33 -4.78
CA LYS A 15 22.21 -3.35 -4.45
C LYS A 15 22.87 -3.73 -3.13
N THR A 16 24.19 -3.74 -3.13
CA THR A 16 25.07 -3.99 -1.99
C THR A 16 26.02 -2.81 -1.83
N GLN A 17 26.73 -2.75 -0.71
CA GLN A 17 27.75 -1.72 -0.48
C GLN A 17 28.89 -1.73 -1.52
N PHE A 18 29.08 -2.83 -2.25
CA PHE A 18 30.16 -3.02 -3.23
C PHE A 18 29.68 -3.01 -4.68
N GLY A 19 28.42 -2.64 -4.94
CA GLY A 19 27.82 -2.66 -6.28
C GLY A 19 26.52 -3.47 -6.31
N SER A 20 26.12 -4.00 -7.47
CA SER A 20 24.89 -4.76 -7.61
C SER A 20 25.12 -6.19 -8.10
N LEU A 21 24.22 -7.09 -7.69
CA LEU A 21 24.22 -8.50 -8.09
C LEU A 21 22.80 -8.94 -8.47
N MET A 22 22.69 -9.72 -9.55
CA MET A 22 21.45 -10.39 -9.92
C MET A 22 21.25 -11.67 -9.09
N ARG A 23 20.20 -11.72 -8.27
CA ARG A 23 19.84 -12.88 -7.44
C ARG A 23 18.56 -13.57 -7.94
N PRO A 24 18.52 -14.91 -8.08
CA PRO A 24 17.29 -15.65 -8.34
C PRO A 24 16.25 -15.49 -7.23
N ILE A 25 14.98 -15.29 -7.60
CA ILE A 25 13.87 -15.18 -6.65
C ILE A 25 13.35 -16.59 -6.34
N GLN A 26 13.60 -17.06 -5.12
CA GLN A 26 13.25 -18.42 -4.69
C GLN A 26 11.80 -18.55 -4.20
N LYS A 27 11.23 -17.49 -3.62
CA LYS A 27 9.86 -17.49 -3.07
C LYS A 27 9.21 -16.15 -3.35
N LEU A 28 8.00 -16.19 -3.92
CA LEU A 28 7.11 -15.05 -4.03
C LEU A 28 6.01 -15.22 -2.99
N TYR A 29 5.84 -14.22 -2.14
CA TYR A 29 4.70 -14.16 -1.23
C TYR A 29 3.66 -13.25 -1.88
N PRO A 30 2.44 -13.75 -2.14
CA PRO A 30 1.35 -12.89 -2.57
C PRO A 30 1.14 -11.81 -1.51
N LEU A 31 1.17 -10.55 -1.93
CA LEU A 31 0.78 -9.46 -1.05
C LEU A 31 -0.75 -9.38 -1.08
N GLU A 32 -1.38 -9.44 0.09
CA GLU A 32 -2.81 -9.17 0.23
C GLU A 32 -3.01 -7.66 0.02
N VAL A 33 -3.44 -7.28 -1.17
CA VAL A 33 -3.86 -5.90 -1.46
C VAL A 33 -5.31 -5.75 -1.05
N THR A 34 -5.57 -4.84 -0.12
CA THR A 34 -6.95 -4.44 0.17
C THR A 34 -7.42 -3.56 -0.99
N THR A 35 -8.68 -3.64 -1.38
CA THR A 35 -9.24 -2.83 -2.48
C THR A 35 -9.13 -1.32 -2.25
N ALA A 36 -8.77 -0.89 -1.05
CA ALA A 36 -8.44 0.50 -0.71
C ALA A 36 -7.07 0.96 -1.24
N ASP A 37 -6.14 0.04 -1.54
CA ASP A 37 -4.77 0.36 -1.98
C ASP A 37 -4.65 0.60 -3.50
N SER A 38 -5.68 0.26 -4.28
CA SER A 38 -5.67 0.39 -5.76
C SER A 38 -5.91 1.82 -6.27
N LEU A 39 -6.10 2.80 -5.39
CA LEU A 39 -6.46 4.18 -5.78
C LEU A 39 -5.29 5.17 -5.72
N SER A 40 -4.07 4.77 -5.35
CA SER A 40 -2.94 5.71 -5.19
C SER A 40 -2.01 5.82 -6.40
N SER A 41 -2.30 5.16 -7.52
CA SER A 41 -1.56 5.37 -8.78
C SER A 41 -2.19 6.53 -9.54
N THR A 42 -1.71 7.73 -9.21
CA THR A 42 -2.12 9.00 -9.81
C THR A 42 -1.63 9.09 -11.26
N GLU A 43 -2.54 9.08 -12.23
CA GLU A 43 -2.31 9.70 -13.54
C GLU A 43 -3.12 11.00 -13.54
N ARG A 44 -2.41 12.14 -13.57
CA ARG A 44 -3.00 13.45 -13.83
C ARG A 44 -3.07 13.58 -15.35
N ASP A 45 -4.25 13.89 -15.91
CA ASP A 45 -4.50 14.89 -16.96
C ASP A 45 -5.98 14.89 -17.46
N VAL A 46 -6.66 16.02 -17.23
CA VAL A 46 -7.81 16.73 -17.86
C VAL A 46 -8.86 15.99 -18.74
N GLU A 47 -10.15 16.01 -18.36
CA GLU A 47 -11.27 16.77 -19.01
C GLU A 47 -12.68 16.42 -18.45
N ASP A 48 -13.59 17.39 -18.60
CA ASP A 48 -14.90 17.58 -17.95
C ASP A 48 -15.92 16.43 -18.10
N GLY A 49 -16.53 16.01 -16.98
CA GLY A 49 -17.68 15.10 -16.95
C GLY A 49 -18.58 15.39 -15.75
N PRO A 50 -19.92 15.28 -15.88
CA PRO A 50 -20.84 15.84 -14.90
C PRO A 50 -20.73 15.09 -13.56
N ARG A 51 -20.52 15.87 -12.49
CA ARG A 51 -20.49 15.40 -11.11
C ARG A 51 -21.87 14.85 -10.75
N LEU A 52 -21.96 13.57 -10.42
CA LEU A 52 -23.09 13.02 -9.67
C LEU A 52 -22.83 13.25 -8.17
N ASP A 53 -23.89 13.65 -7.48
CA ASP A 53 -23.88 14.28 -6.16
C ASP A 53 -23.24 13.42 -5.06
N GLN A 54 -22.35 14.05 -4.29
CA GLN A 54 -21.72 13.46 -3.10
C GLN A 54 -22.68 13.48 -1.91
N ASP A 55 -23.49 12.43 -1.78
CA ASP A 55 -24.22 12.18 -0.54
C ASP A 55 -23.29 11.63 0.55
N GLN A 56 -22.77 12.57 1.33
CA GLN A 56 -22.49 12.52 2.77
C GLN A 56 -22.24 11.12 3.38
N ILE A 57 -20.96 10.70 3.44
CA ILE A 57 -20.55 9.61 4.32
C ILE A 57 -20.56 10.14 5.77
N PRO A 58 -21.36 9.56 6.70
CA PRO A 58 -21.39 10.03 8.07
C PRO A 58 -20.04 9.74 8.74
N VAL A 59 -19.40 10.78 9.28
CA VAL A 59 -18.17 10.66 10.09
C VAL A 59 -18.54 9.98 11.41
N VAL A 60 -18.57 8.66 11.42
CA VAL A 60 -18.66 7.88 12.64
C VAL A 60 -17.33 8.07 13.36
N LYS A 61 -17.34 8.77 14.51
CA LYS A 61 -16.20 8.87 15.43
C LYS A 61 -15.87 7.47 15.95
N GLY A 62 -15.11 6.72 15.16
CA GLY A 62 -14.76 5.34 15.43
C GLY A 62 -13.91 5.24 16.69
N VAL A 63 -14.42 4.50 17.67
CA VAL A 63 -13.72 4.05 18.86
C VAL A 63 -12.50 3.24 18.41
N ARG A 64 -11.31 3.85 18.37
CA ARG A 64 -10.10 3.17 17.88
C ARG A 64 -9.63 2.17 18.93
N ARG A 65 -9.32 0.94 18.53
CA ARG A 65 -8.80 -0.12 19.41
C ARG A 65 -7.38 -0.51 19.03
N SER A 66 -6.59 -0.96 20.01
CA SER A 66 -5.26 -1.53 19.80
C SER A 66 -5.38 -2.90 19.13
N ARG A 67 -4.24 -3.44 18.68
CA ARG A 67 -4.16 -4.81 18.13
C ARG A 67 -4.67 -5.89 19.09
N TYR A 68 -4.66 -5.62 20.39
CA TYR A 68 -5.17 -6.51 21.43
C TYR A 68 -6.54 -6.09 21.98
N GLY A 69 -7.27 -5.23 21.24
CA GLY A 69 -8.63 -4.81 21.56
C GLY A 69 -8.75 -3.67 22.58
N ARG A 70 -7.65 -3.12 23.10
CA ARG A 70 -7.69 -2.04 24.10
C ARG A 70 -8.16 -0.73 23.47
N LEU A 71 -9.07 -0.01 24.12
CA LEU A 71 -9.50 1.31 23.68
C LEU A 71 -8.33 2.30 23.62
N LEU A 72 -8.13 2.92 22.45
CA LEU A 72 -7.14 3.96 22.23
C LEU A 72 -7.74 5.34 22.54
N LYS A 73 -7.06 6.10 23.40
CA LYS A 73 -7.39 7.50 23.67
C LYS A 73 -6.84 8.37 22.53
N GLN A 74 -7.63 9.34 22.08
CA GLN A 74 -7.14 10.33 21.11
C GLN A 74 -6.05 11.20 21.77
N THR A 75 -4.88 11.26 21.14
CA THR A 75 -3.80 12.15 21.56
C THR A 75 -4.03 13.55 21.01
N LYS A 76 -3.67 14.58 21.78
CA LYS A 76 -3.66 15.97 21.31
C LYS A 76 -2.38 16.21 20.52
N ARG A 77 -2.48 16.96 19.41
CA ARG A 77 -1.30 17.47 18.73
C ARG A 77 -0.60 18.45 19.66
N LEU A 78 0.73 18.37 19.77
CA LEU A 78 1.51 19.46 20.36
C LEU A 78 1.70 20.50 19.25
N ASP A 79 1.33 21.73 19.55
CA ASP A 79 1.67 22.88 18.72
C ASP A 79 3.14 23.21 19.01
N ASN A 80 4.01 23.12 17.99
CA ASN A 80 5.39 23.56 18.10
C ASN A 80 5.44 25.09 17.86
N PRO A 81 6.23 25.83 18.67
CA PRO A 81 6.39 27.28 18.53
C PRO A 81 7.12 27.68 17.24
#